data_AF-A0AAN5CLV6-F1
#
_entry.id   AF-A0AAN5CLV6-F1
#
_cell.length_a   1.000
_cell.length_b   1.000
_cell.length_c   1.000
_cell.angle_alpha   90.00
_cell.angle_beta   90.00
_cell.angle_gamma   90.00
#
_symmetry.space_group_name_H-M   'P 1'
#
loop_
_entity.id
_entity.type
_entity.pdbx_description
1 polymer ?
#
loop_
_entity_poly.entity_id
_entity_poly.type
_entity_poly.pdbx_seq_one_letter_code
_entity_poly.pdbx_strand_id
1 'polypeptide(L)'
;MMRGLNESLRYGFDHDRELLLDITMGTQTILPLVNIILLHPAVLVLLVGRRNMRADIRIGYASTVIGFMLSDMVLFGLRAHLLSPFAGIYCGGPLCREGRVDLTIIRSAALNCCHTLLLRGSEYIRSDTGSKFGESTNYRPG
;
A
#
# COMPACT_ATOMS: atom_id res chain seq x y z
N MET A 1 59.54 3.75 4.11
CA MET A 1 59.12 3.50 2.72
C MET A 1 58.43 2.13 2.69
N MET A 2 57.12 2.09 2.89
CA MET A 2 56.29 0.88 2.84
C MET A 2 55.21 1.14 1.80
N ARG A 3 55.29 0.45 0.66
CA ARG A 3 54.29 0.42 -0.40
C ARG A 3 53.63 -0.96 -0.40
N GLY A 4 52.30 -0.99 -0.45
CA GLY A 4 51.58 -1.99 -1.25
C GLY A 4 51.06 -3.26 -0.57
N LEU A 5 50.13 -3.15 0.39
CA LEU A 5 49.26 -4.26 0.81
C LEU A 5 47.80 -3.83 1.08
N ASN A 6 47.26 -2.83 0.36
CA ASN A 6 45.89 -2.31 0.59
C ASN A 6 44.91 -2.52 -0.58
N GLU A 7 45.24 -3.34 -1.59
CA GLU A 7 44.34 -3.54 -2.76
C GLU A 7 43.60 -4.88 -2.79
N SER A 8 43.92 -5.84 -1.91
CA SER A 8 43.35 -7.20 -1.97
C SER A 8 42.21 -7.49 -0.97
N LEU A 9 41.78 -6.50 -0.18
CA LEU A 9 40.61 -6.62 0.71
C LEU A 9 39.35 -5.92 0.19
N ARG A 10 39.28 -5.63 -1.12
CA ARG A 10 38.01 -5.45 -1.84
C ARG A 10 37.30 -6.82 -1.91
N TYR A 11 36.84 -7.26 -0.75
CA TYR A 11 36.03 -8.46 -0.57
C TYR A 11 34.81 -8.35 -1.49
N GLY A 12 34.39 -9.44 -2.13
CA GLY A 12 33.38 -9.52 -3.21
C GLY A 12 31.96 -9.04 -2.90
N PHE A 13 31.82 -8.15 -1.92
CA PHE A 13 30.62 -7.41 -1.54
C PHE A 13 30.04 -6.59 -2.69
N ASP A 14 30.86 -6.11 -3.63
CA ASP A 14 30.35 -5.42 -4.82
C ASP A 14 29.51 -6.35 -5.71
N HIS A 15 29.92 -7.61 -5.84
CA HIS A 15 29.19 -8.59 -6.67
C HIS A 15 27.90 -9.05 -5.99
N ASP A 16 27.94 -9.31 -4.68
CA ASP A 16 26.74 -9.63 -3.90
C ASP A 16 25.75 -8.48 -3.92
N ARG A 17 26.24 -7.23 -3.83
CA ARG A 17 25.40 -6.03 -3.86
C ARG A 17 24.67 -5.89 -5.20
N GLU A 18 25.37 -6.05 -6.33
CA GLU A 18 24.76 -5.98 -7.66
C GLU A 18 23.70 -7.07 -7.84
N LEU A 19 24.01 -8.31 -7.43
CA LEU A 19 23.07 -9.42 -7.47
C LEU A 19 21.82 -9.18 -6.60
N LEU A 20 22.02 -8.69 -5.37
CA LEU A 20 20.91 -8.39 -4.46
C LEU A 20 20.05 -7.25 -5.00
N LEU A 21 20.66 -6.22 -5.59
CA LEU A 21 19.93 -5.11 -6.22
C LEU A 21 19.08 -5.61 -7.39
N ASP A 22 19.62 -6.44 -8.28
CA ASP A 22 18.88 -6.97 -9.43
C ASP A 22 17.70 -7.86 -8.99
N ILE A 23 17.93 -8.77 -8.04
CA ILE A 23 16.87 -9.62 -7.47
C ILE A 23 15.80 -8.75 -6.83
N THR A 24 16.22 -7.74 -6.07
CA THR A 24 15.28 -6.88 -5.36
C THR A 24 14.49 -5.99 -6.32
N MET A 25 15.13 -5.47 -7.37
CA MET A 25 14.46 -4.70 -8.41
C MET A 25 13.45 -5.55 -9.17
N GLY A 26 13.75 -6.82 -9.44
CA GLY A 26 12.83 -7.77 -10.08
C GLY A 26 11.65 -8.11 -9.18
N THR A 27 11.92 -8.50 -7.93
CA THR A 27 10.87 -8.86 -6.96
C THR A 27 9.93 -7.69 -6.67
N GLN A 28 10.45 -6.46 -6.54
CA GLN A 28 9.62 -5.27 -6.34
C GLN A 28 8.73 -4.90 -7.53
N THR A 29 9.06 -5.35 -8.74
CA THR A 29 8.18 -5.15 -9.91
C THR A 29 7.11 -6.23 -9.97
N ILE A 30 7.45 -7.46 -9.61
CA ILE A 30 6.54 -8.61 -9.69
C ILE A 30 5.54 -8.61 -8.53
N LEU A 31 5.99 -8.35 -7.30
CA LEU A 31 5.16 -8.36 -6.08
C LEU A 31 3.90 -7.49 -6.16
N PRO A 32 3.97 -6.18 -6.47
CA PRO A 32 2.78 -5.34 -6.54
C PRO A 32 1.84 -5.78 -7.66
N LEU A 33 2.37 -6.29 -8.77
CA LEU A 33 1.55 -6.82 -9.86
C LEU A 33 0.74 -8.04 -9.40
N VAL A 34 1.41 -8.98 -8.72
CA VAL A 34 0.76 -10.16 -8.12
C VAL A 34 -0.25 -9.72 -7.05
N ASN A 35 0.07 -8.72 -6.25
CA ASN A 35 -0.82 -8.21 -5.21
C ASN A 35 -2.10 -7.61 -5.80
N ILE A 36 -1.97 -6.83 -6.87
CA ILE A 36 -3.09 -6.22 -7.59
C ILE A 36 -3.96 -7.26 -8.29
N ILE A 37 -3.34 -8.26 -8.92
CA ILE A 37 -4.05 -9.23 -9.76
C ILE A 37 -4.61 -10.39 -8.95
N LEU A 38 -3.95 -10.85 -7.89
CA LEU A 38 -4.41 -11.97 -7.07
C LEU A 38 -5.02 -11.51 -5.76
N LEU A 39 -4.29 -10.75 -4.95
CA LEU A 39 -4.70 -10.53 -3.56
C LEU A 39 -5.95 -9.64 -3.46
N HIS A 40 -5.93 -8.48 -4.11
CA HIS A 40 -7.04 -7.53 -4.05
C HIS A 40 -8.37 -8.10 -4.60
N PRO A 41 -8.43 -8.75 -5.78
CA PRO A 41 -9.66 -9.38 -6.26
C PRO A 41 -10.05 -10.60 -5.44
N ALA A 42 -9.11 -11.39 -4.89
CA ALA A 42 -9.47 -12.51 -4.01
C ALA A 42 -10.21 -12.02 -2.76
N VAL A 43 -9.75 -10.91 -2.16
CA VAL A 43 -10.44 -10.28 -1.02
C VAL A 43 -11.83 -9.78 -1.41
N LEU A 44 -11.96 -9.12 -2.57
CA LEU A 44 -13.26 -8.68 -3.11
C LEU A 44 -14.22 -9.85 -3.37
N VAL A 45 -13.75 -10.95 -3.94
CA VAL A 45 -14.57 -12.15 -4.19
C VAL A 45 -15.03 -12.78 -2.88
N LEU A 46 -14.14 -12.88 -1.88
CA LEU A 46 -14.49 -13.37 -0.54
C LEU A 46 -15.57 -12.50 0.13
N LEU A 47 -15.49 -11.18 -0.05
CA LEU A 47 -16.49 -10.22 0.43
C LEU A 47 -17.84 -10.38 -0.26
N VAL A 48 -17.86 -10.60 -1.57
CA VAL A 48 -19.09 -10.81 -2.34
C VAL A 48 -19.77 -12.13 -1.97
N GLY A 49 -19.00 -13.18 -1.68
CA GLY A 49 -19.52 -14.48 -1.27
C GLY A 49 -20.22 -14.49 0.10
N ARG A 50 -19.88 -13.56 1.00
CA ARG A 50 -20.48 -13.46 2.35
C ARG A 50 -21.84 -12.76 2.31
N ARG A 51 -22.94 -13.53 2.31
CA ARG A 51 -24.33 -13.01 2.33
C ARG A 51 -24.76 -12.35 3.63
N ASN A 52 -24.17 -12.70 4.78
CA ASN A 52 -24.59 -12.21 6.10
C ASN A 52 -23.97 -10.86 6.51
N MET A 53 -23.32 -10.13 5.59
CA MET A 53 -22.68 -8.85 5.92
C MET A 53 -23.63 -7.69 5.59
N ARG A 54 -23.74 -6.70 6.49
CA ARG A 54 -24.47 -5.46 6.21
C ARG A 54 -23.87 -4.74 5.00
N ALA A 55 -24.71 -4.19 4.13
CA ALA A 55 -24.30 -3.56 2.87
C ALA A 55 -23.29 -2.41 3.09
N ASP A 56 -23.48 -1.64 4.16
CA ASP A 56 -22.60 -0.51 4.51
C ASP A 56 -21.17 -0.96 4.79
N ILE A 57 -21.02 -2.07 5.51
CA ILE A 57 -19.70 -2.64 5.80
C ILE A 57 -19.02 -3.10 4.51
N ARG A 58 -19.77 -3.71 3.59
CA ARG A 58 -19.24 -4.17 2.30
C ARG A 58 -18.72 -3.01 1.46
N ILE A 59 -19.43 -1.88 1.43
CA ILE A 59 -19.00 -0.67 0.72
C ILE A 59 -17.72 -0.09 1.33
N GLY A 60 -17.63 -0.07 2.66
CA GLY A 60 -16.42 0.34 3.38
C GLY A 60 -15.21 -0.50 2.97
N TYR A 61 -15.34 -1.83 3.03
CA TYR A 61 -14.27 -2.75 2.62
C TYR A 61 -13.89 -2.64 1.14
N ALA A 62 -14.88 -2.50 0.24
CA ALA A 62 -14.59 -2.29 -1.17
C ALA A 62 -13.78 -1.00 -1.39
N SER A 63 -14.13 0.09 -0.70
CA SER A 63 -13.38 1.34 -0.80
C SER A 63 -11.96 1.25 -0.24
N THR A 64 -11.74 0.51 0.85
CA THR A 64 -10.39 0.30 1.38
C THR A 64 -9.52 -0.50 0.41
N VAL A 65 -10.07 -1.53 -0.24
CA VAL A 65 -9.35 -2.35 -1.22
C VAL A 65 -8.97 -1.52 -2.45
N ILE A 66 -9.88 -0.67 -2.95
CA ILE A 66 -9.58 0.26 -4.05
C ILE A 66 -8.47 1.26 -3.64
N GLY A 67 -8.51 1.76 -2.40
CA GLY A 67 -7.46 2.63 -1.86
C GLY A 67 -6.09 1.95 -1.85
N PHE A 68 -6.02 0.68 -1.45
CA PHE A 68 -4.78 -0.10 -1.51
C PHE A 68 -4.31 -0.36 -2.95
N MET A 69 -5.22 -0.69 -3.88
CA MET A 69 -4.87 -0.83 -5.30
C MET A 69 -4.24 0.46 -5.87
N LEU A 70 -4.82 1.62 -5.56
CA LEU A 70 -4.28 2.92 -5.99
C LEU A 70 -2.92 3.20 -5.36
N SER A 71 -2.74 2.91 -4.07
CA SER A 71 -1.46 3.04 -3.40
C SER A 71 -0.39 2.15 -4.02
N ASP A 72 -0.72 0.88 -4.33
CA ASP A 72 0.20 -0.06 -4.98
C ASP A 72 0.58 0.40 -6.39
N MET A 73 -0.35 0.99 -7.16
CA MET A 73 -0.05 1.57 -8.47
C MET A 73 0.90 2.76 -8.38
N VAL A 74 0.72 3.63 -7.38
CA VAL A 74 1.61 4.76 -7.13
C VAL A 74 3.00 4.26 -6.71
N LEU A 75 3.06 3.26 -5.82
CA LEU A 75 4.32 2.65 -5.40
C LEU A 75 5.05 1.97 -6.56
N PHE A 76 4.32 1.22 -7.39
CA PHE A 76 4.86 0.60 -8.60
C PHE A 76 5.43 1.65 -9.56
N GLY A 77 4.71 2.76 -9.71
CA GLY A 77 5.12 3.87 -10.54
C GLY A 77 6.35 4.62 -10.04
N LEU A 78 6.50 4.77 -8.73
CA LEU A 78 7.63 5.46 -8.09
C LEU A 78 8.84 4.56 -7.86
N ARG A 79 8.62 3.24 -7.79
CA ARG A 79 9.63 2.21 -7.53
C ARG A 79 10.50 2.56 -6.30
N ALA A 80 9.85 2.93 -5.19
CA ALA A 80 10.54 3.33 -3.97
C ALA A 80 11.27 2.15 -3.33
N HIS A 81 12.60 2.11 -3.46
CA HIS A 81 13.44 1.08 -2.85
C HIS A 81 13.56 1.32 -1.33
N LEU A 82 12.90 0.49 -0.52
CA LEU A 82 13.05 0.51 0.95
C LEU A 82 14.34 -0.13 1.47
N LEU A 83 15.21 -0.66 0.59
CA LEU A 83 16.33 -1.52 0.99
C LEU A 83 17.63 -0.79 1.33
N SER A 84 17.59 0.48 1.69
CA SER A 84 18.82 1.13 2.15
C SER A 84 18.54 2.30 3.10
N PRO A 85 19.28 2.44 4.20
CA PRO A 85 19.27 3.65 5.03
C PRO A 85 19.76 4.90 4.29
N PHE A 86 20.16 4.78 3.02
CA PHE A 86 20.38 5.91 2.14
C PHE A 86 19.03 6.51 1.74
N ALA A 87 18.69 7.64 2.36
CA ALA A 87 17.49 8.46 2.12
C ALA A 87 17.42 9.10 0.72
N GLY A 88 18.02 8.49 -0.29
CA GLY A 88 17.82 8.85 -1.68
C GLY A 88 16.53 8.23 -2.18
N ILE A 89 15.51 9.05 -2.40
CA ILE A 89 14.33 8.65 -3.19
C ILE A 89 14.83 8.44 -4.63
N TYR A 90 15.39 7.25 -4.90
CA TYR A 90 15.83 6.89 -6.24
C TYR A 90 14.60 6.54 -7.05
N CYS A 91 14.26 7.42 -7.99
CA CYS A 91 13.08 7.24 -8.81
C CYS A 91 13.44 6.61 -10.15
N GLY A 92 13.41 5.28 -10.20
CA GLY A 92 13.72 4.47 -11.39
C GLY A 92 12.48 3.96 -12.13
N GLY A 93 11.27 4.40 -11.75
CA GLY A 93 10.02 3.94 -12.35
C GLY A 93 9.65 4.64 -13.66
N PRO A 94 8.66 4.10 -14.41
CA PRO A 94 8.23 4.66 -15.69
C PRO A 94 7.75 6.10 -15.57
N LEU A 95 7.10 6.46 -14.45
CA LEU A 95 6.65 7.82 -14.19
C LEU A 95 7.81 8.81 -14.05
N CYS A 96 8.96 8.37 -13.55
CA CYS A 96 10.14 9.23 -13.42
C CYS A 96 10.94 9.38 -14.71
N ARG A 97 10.82 8.44 -15.65
CA ARG A 97 11.42 8.57 -16.99
C ARG A 97 10.81 9.72 -17.80
N GLU A 98 9.56 10.06 -17.54
CA GLU A 98 8.86 11.14 -18.25
C GLU A 98 9.12 12.54 -17.66
N GLY A 99 9.91 12.64 -16.57
CA GLY A 99 10.32 13.92 -15.98
C GLY A 99 9.17 14.78 -15.43
N ARG A 100 7.94 14.26 -15.39
CA ARG A 100 6.73 14.94 -14.91
C ARG A 100 6.17 14.28 -13.66
N VAL A 101 7.03 13.89 -12.73
CA VAL A 101 6.55 13.46 -11.41
C VAL A 101 6.22 14.69 -10.60
N ASP A 102 5.01 15.18 -10.83
CA ASP A 102 4.43 16.23 -10.02
C ASP A 102 4.09 15.60 -8.67
N LEU A 103 4.92 15.85 -7.66
CA LEU A 103 4.74 15.39 -6.27
C LEU A 103 3.32 15.67 -5.75
N THR A 104 2.68 16.68 -6.35
CA THR A 104 1.30 17.10 -6.16
C THR A 104 0.28 16.01 -6.51
N ILE A 105 0.53 15.14 -7.49
CA ILE A 105 -0.32 14.00 -7.84
C ILE A 105 -0.23 12.90 -6.78
N ILE A 106 0.98 12.64 -6.27
CA ILE A 106 1.18 11.64 -5.21
C ILE A 106 0.55 12.14 -3.91
N ARG A 107 0.76 13.43 -3.60
CA ARG A 107 0.20 14.08 -2.43
C ARG A 107 -1.32 14.15 -2.52
N SER A 108 -1.89 14.42 -3.69
CA SER A 108 -3.34 14.44 -3.88
C SER A 108 -3.91 13.02 -3.82
N ALA A 109 -3.28 12.00 -4.40
CA ALA A 109 -3.72 10.62 -4.30
C ALA A 109 -3.70 10.13 -2.83
N ALA A 110 -2.62 10.43 -2.09
CA ALA A 110 -2.50 10.08 -0.68
C ALA A 110 -3.50 10.83 0.19
N LEU A 111 -3.67 12.15 0.00
CA LEU A 111 -4.64 12.96 0.73
C LEU A 111 -6.07 12.53 0.42
N ASN A 112 -6.39 12.26 -0.85
CA ASN A 112 -7.73 11.88 -1.25
C ASN A 112 -8.08 10.47 -0.74
N CYS A 113 -7.11 9.55 -0.73
CA CYS A 113 -7.26 8.24 -0.11
C CYS A 113 -7.47 8.35 1.41
N CYS A 114 -6.62 9.12 2.10
CA CYS A 114 -6.70 9.32 3.54
C CYS A 114 -8.00 10.04 3.94
N HIS A 115 -8.41 11.04 3.19
CA HIS A 115 -9.65 11.78 3.41
C HIS A 115 -10.88 10.89 3.19
N THR A 116 -10.89 10.07 2.14
CA THR A 116 -12.00 9.13 1.88
C THR A 116 -12.10 8.08 2.99
N LEU A 117 -10.97 7.57 3.48
CA LEU A 117 -10.92 6.63 4.60
C LEU A 117 -11.38 7.27 5.93
N LEU A 118 -10.95 8.51 6.21
CA LEU A 118 -11.32 9.22 7.43
C LEU A 118 -12.79 9.63 7.45
N LEU A 119 -13.33 10.15 6.33
CA LEU A 119 -14.73 10.52 6.26
C LEU A 119 -15.64 9.31 6.42
N ARG A 120 -15.36 8.21 5.72
CA ARG A 120 -16.17 6.99 5.84
C ARG A 120 -15.99 6.27 7.16
N GLY A 121 -14.81 6.32 7.75
CA GLY A 121 -14.60 5.86 9.13
C GLY A 121 -15.48 6.62 10.11
N SER A 122 -15.64 7.94 9.92
CA SER A 122 -16.47 8.77 10.80
C SER A 122 -17.97 8.44 10.68
N GLU A 123 -18.47 8.20 9.46
CA GLU A 123 -19.86 7.81 9.23
C GLU A 123 -20.16 6.41 9.79
N TYR A 124 -19.19 5.51 9.74
CA TYR A 124 -19.33 4.17 10.33
C TYR A 124 -19.53 4.23 11.85
N ILE A 125 -18.73 5.04 12.56
CA ILE A 125 -18.86 5.22 14.02
C ILE A 125 -20.22 5.83 14.38
N ARG A 126 -20.73 6.74 13.53
CA ARG A 126 -22.02 7.41 13.74
C ARG A 126 -23.22 6.49 13.53
N SER A 127 -23.13 5.55 12.58
CA SER A 127 -24.24 4.64 12.28
C SER A 127 -24.42 3.56 13.36
N ASP A 128 -23.32 3.08 13.96
CA ASP A 128 -23.39 2.05 15.01
C ASP A 128 -23.93 2.61 16.35
N THR A 129 -23.69 3.88 16.62
CA THR A 129 -24.25 4.57 17.81
C THR A 129 -25.74 4.87 17.69
N GLY A 130 -26.27 5.06 16.48
CA GLY A 130 -27.71 5.26 16.25
C GLY A 130 -28.52 3.97 16.40
N SER A 131 -27.98 2.83 15.96
CA SER A 131 -28.74 1.56 15.96
C SER A 131 -28.96 0.97 17.36
N LYS A 132 -28.05 1.22 18.33
CA LYS A 132 -28.23 0.70 19.70
C LYS A 132 -29.18 1.51 20.56
N PHE A 133 -29.53 2.74 20.17
CA PHE A 133 -30.43 3.59 20.95
C PHE A 133 -31.92 3.31 20.69
N GLY A 134 -32.26 2.63 19.58
CA GLY A 134 -33.64 2.27 19.25
C GLY A 134 -34.14 0.97 19.87
N GLU A 135 -33.25 0.12 20.38
CA GLU A 135 -33.57 -1.24 20.85
C GLU A 135 -33.36 -1.39 22.36
N SER A 136 -33.77 -0.38 23.14
CA SER A 136 -33.78 -0.43 24.61
C SER A 136 -35.09 0.00 25.25
N THR A 137 -36.16 0.21 24.48
CA THR A 137 -37.47 0.64 25.00
C THR A 137 -38.52 -0.46 25.13
N ASN A 138 -38.16 -1.74 24.95
CA ASN A 138 -39.10 -2.85 25.13
C ASN A 138 -38.61 -3.87 26.17
N TYR A 139 -38.41 -3.41 27.40
CA TYR A 139 -38.31 -4.29 28.58
C TYR A 139 -39.64 -4.20 29.31
N ARG A 140 -40.52 -5.19 29.12
CA ARG A 140 -41.73 -5.38 29.94
C ARG A 140 -41.31 -6.08 31.23
N PRO A 141 -41.40 -5.45 32.41
CA PRO A 141 -41.37 -6.19 33.66
C PRO A 141 -42.69 -6.97 33.77
N GLY A 142 -42.57 -8.27 34.05
CA GLY A 142 -43.67 -9.12 34.51
C GLY A 142 -43.87 -9.01 36.01
#